data_AF-A0A1Q3VVY7-F1
#
_entry.id   AF-A0A1Q3VVY7-F1
#
_cell.length_a   1.000
_cell.length_b   1.000
_cell.length_c   1.000
_cell.angle_alpha   90.00
_cell.angle_beta   90.00
_cell.angle_gamma   90.00
#
_symmetry.space_group_name_H-M   'P 1'
#
loop_
_entity.id
_entity.type
_entity.pdbx_description
1 polymer ?
#
loop_
_entity_poly.entity_id
_entity_poly.type
_entity_poly.pdbx_seq_one_letter_code
_entity_poly.pdbx_strand_id
1 'polypeptide(L)'
;MEHVLGFVALAAGLIIGLGAIGACIGIGLMGGKYIEASARQPELMNELQTKMFLLAGLIDAAFLIGVGIAMMFAFANPFKL
;
A
#
# COMPACT_ATOMS: atom_id res chain seq x y z
N MET A 1 -16.32 -6.65 -26.18
CA MET A 1 -15.16 -7.22 -25.46
C MET A 1 -14.01 -6.22 -25.29
N GLU A 2 -13.63 -5.46 -26.31
CA GLU A 2 -12.55 -4.44 -26.18
C GLU A 2 -12.85 -3.34 -25.15
N HIS A 3 -14.07 -2.79 -25.12
CA HIS A 3 -14.43 -1.76 -24.14
C HIS A 3 -14.37 -2.25 -22.68
N VAL A 4 -14.78 -3.50 -22.43
CA VAL A 4 -14.70 -4.13 -21.10
C VAL A 4 -13.24 -4.28 -20.69
N LEU A 5 -12.38 -4.69 -21.61
CA LEU A 5 -10.94 -4.81 -21.35
C LEU A 5 -10.29 -3.46 -21.03
N GLY A 6 -10.66 -2.40 -21.77
CA GLY A 6 -10.19 -1.05 -21.53
C GLY A 6 -10.58 -0.52 -20.14
N PHE A 7 -11.83 -0.76 -19.71
CA PHE A 7 -12.28 -0.37 -18.38
C PHE A 7 -11.61 -1.17 -17.26
N VAL A 8 -11.35 -2.46 -17.47
CA VAL A 8 -10.64 -3.29 -16.49
C VAL A 8 -9.18 -2.84 -16.33
N ALA A 9 -8.51 -2.47 -17.42
CA ALA A 9 -7.15 -1.92 -17.37
C ALA A 9 -7.10 -0.59 -16.60
N LEU A 10 -8.07 0.31 -16.85
CA LEU A 10 -8.21 1.56 -16.10
C LEU A 10 -8.50 1.32 -14.62
N ALA A 11 -9.41 0.40 -14.30
CA ALA A 11 -9.74 0.04 -12.92
C ALA A 11 -8.53 -0.53 -12.18
N ALA A 12 -7.76 -1.44 -12.81
CA ALA A 12 -6.53 -1.98 -12.25
C ALA A 12 -5.50 -0.88 -11.98
N GLY A 13 -5.32 0.04 -12.93
CA GLY A 13 -4.42 1.19 -12.76
C GLY A 13 -4.84 2.11 -11.61
N LEU A 14 -6.14 2.36 -11.44
CA LEU A 14 -6.67 3.17 -10.35
C LEU A 14 -6.51 2.50 -8.98
N ILE A 15 -6.77 1.19 -8.88
CA ILE A 15 -6.62 0.42 -7.63
C ILE A 15 -5.16 0.48 -7.17
N ILE A 16 -4.20 0.20 -8.07
CA ILE A 16 -2.77 0.23 -7.74
C ILE A 16 -2.32 1.66 -7.45
N GLY A 17 -2.70 2.63 -8.30
CA GLY A 17 -2.25 4.02 -8.18
C GLY A 17 -2.72 4.68 -6.88
N LEU A 18 -4.02 4.55 -6.56
CA LEU A 18 -4.58 5.10 -5.32
C LEU A 18 -4.05 4.36 -4.08
N GLY A 19 -3.89 3.03 -4.17
CA GLY A 19 -3.30 2.23 -3.11
C GLY A 19 -1.84 2.63 -2.81
N ALA A 20 -1.04 2.84 -3.86
CA ALA A 20 0.36 3.25 -3.74
C ALA A 20 0.49 4.64 -3.11
N ILE A 21 -0.36 5.59 -3.51
CA ILE A 21 -0.39 6.93 -2.92
C ILE A 21 -0.70 6.85 -1.42
N GLY A 22 -1.72 6.06 -1.04
CA GLY A 22 -2.06 5.84 0.37
C GLY A 22 -0.92 5.23 1.18
N ALA A 23 -0.25 4.22 0.63
CA ALA A 23 0.89 3.57 1.27
C ALA A 23 2.09 4.51 1.45
N CYS A 24 2.48 5.25 0.40
CA CYS A 24 3.60 6.19 0.46
C CYS A 24 3.36 7.31 1.48
N ILE A 25 2.14 7.86 1.53
CA ILE A 25 1.79 8.89 2.53
C ILE A 25 1.82 8.30 3.94
N GLY A 26 1.23 7.11 4.14
CA GLY A 26 1.22 6.43 5.44
C GLY A 26 2.61 6.14 5.97
N ILE A 27 3.47 5.52 5.15
CA ILE A 27 4.86 5.21 5.52
C ILE A 27 5.66 6.49 5.75
N GLY A 28 5.50 7.52 4.92
CA GLY A 28 6.21 8.79 5.05
C GLY A 28 5.88 9.52 6.35
N LEU A 29 4.60 9.61 6.71
CA LEU A 29 4.15 10.24 7.97
C LEU A 29 4.64 9.46 9.19
N MET A 30 4.50 8.14 9.15
CA MET A 30 4.91 7.26 10.24
C MET A 30 6.43 7.30 10.43
N GLY A 31 7.20 7.17 9.34
CA GLY A 31 8.67 7.24 9.37
C GLY A 31 9.19 8.60 9.85
N GLY A 32 8.56 9.70 9.42
CA GLY A 32 8.89 11.04 9.91
C GLY A 32 8.68 11.18 11.42
N LYS A 33 7.56 10.66 11.94
CA LYS A 33 7.28 10.66 13.39
C LYS A 33 8.19 9.75 14.18
N TYR A 34 8.57 8.61 13.62
CA TYR A 34 9.57 7.71 14.21
C TYR A 34 10.92 8.41 14.38
N ILE A 35 11.40 9.11 13.35
CA ILE A 35 12.68 9.85 13.42
C ILE A 35 12.59 10.99 14.43
N GLU A 36 11.49 11.75 14.44
CA GLU A 36 11.27 12.85 15.41
C GLU A 36 11.28 12.33 16.86
N ALA A 37 10.58 11.22 17.13
CA ALA A 37 10.52 10.61 18.46
C ALA A 37 11.88 10.03 18.87
N SER A 38 12.58 9.35 17.95
CA SER A 38 13.90 8.76 18.21
C SER A 38 14.97 9.83 18.47
N ALA A 39 14.88 10.98 17.80
CA ALA A 39 15.76 12.12 18.04
C ALA A 39 15.52 12.77 19.42
N ARG A 40 14.28 12.77 19.92
CA ARG A 40 13.93 13.30 21.24
C ARG A 40 14.27 12.34 22.38
N GLN A 41 14.03 11.05 22.17
CA GLN A 41 14.20 9.99 23.18
C GLN A 41 14.89 8.76 22.55
N PRO A 42 16.23 8.75 22.48
CA PRO A 42 16.99 7.66 21.87
C PRO A 42 16.78 6.30 22.56
N GLU A 43 16.44 6.32 23.85
CA GLU A 43 16.18 5.12 24.65
C GLU A 43 14.97 4.31 24.15
N LEU A 44 13.98 4.99 23.56
CA LEU A 44 12.76 4.36 23.05
C LEU A 44 12.90 3.85 21.60
N MET A 45 14.04 4.07 20.96
CA MET A 45 14.22 3.80 19.53
C MET A 45 13.96 2.33 19.17
N ASN A 46 14.45 1.38 19.97
CA ASN A 46 14.23 -0.06 19.75
C ASN A 46 12.76 -0.49 19.91
N GLU A 47 12.06 0.08 20.91
CA GLU A 47 10.64 -0.21 21.14
C GLU A 47 9.77 0.39 20.03
N LEU A 48 10.07 1.63 19.63
CA LEU A 48 9.42 2.33 18.53
C LEU A 48 9.67 1.66 17.18
N GLN A 49 10.86 1.08 16.95
CA GLN A 49 11.19 0.37 15.72
C GLN A 49 10.30 -0.87 15.53
N THR A 50 10.05 -1.63 16.59
CA THR A 50 9.17 -2.80 16.53
C THR A 50 7.73 -2.39 16.18
N LYS A 51 7.23 -1.32 16.82
CA LYS A 51 5.91 -0.74 16.52
C LYS A 51 5.84 -0.17 15.09
N MET A 52 6.92 0.45 14.62
CA MET A 52 7.08 0.98 13.27
C MET A 52 6.93 -0.13 12.23
N PHE A 53 7.62 -1.27 12.40
CA PHE A 53 7.49 -2.39 11.47
C PHE A 53 6.09 -3.02 11.46
N LEU A 54 5.44 -3.13 12.62
CA LEU A 54 4.06 -3.61 12.68
C LEU A 54 3.11 -2.69 11.90
N LEU A 55 3.23 -1.37 12.09
CA LEU A 55 2.41 -0.39 11.38
C LEU A 55 2.75 -0.33 9.89
N ALA A 56 4.03 -0.39 9.53
CA ALA A 56 4.48 -0.46 8.14
C ALA A 56 3.89 -1.69 7.44
N GLY A 57 3.96 -2.86 8.08
CA GLY A 57 3.36 -4.09 7.57
C GLY A 57 1.85 -3.99 7.40
N LEU A 58 1.14 -3.28 8.27
CA LEU A 58 -0.30 -3.06 8.13
C LEU A 58 -0.63 -2.14 6.95
N ILE A 59 0.16 -1.09 6.72
CA ILE A 59 0.02 -0.18 5.58
C ILE A 59 0.27 -0.95 4.27
N ASP A 60 1.35 -1.73 4.21
CA ASP A 60 1.70 -2.52 3.03
C ASP A 60 0.71 -3.66 2.78
N ALA A 61 0.16 -4.28 3.83
CA ALA A 61 -0.86 -5.32 3.67
C ALA A 61 -2.12 -4.79 2.97
N ALA A 62 -2.59 -3.59 3.35
CA ALA A 62 -3.74 -2.96 2.70
C ALA A 62 -3.47 -2.66 1.22
N PHE A 63 -2.25 -2.21 0.89
CA PHE A 63 -1.83 -1.99 -0.49
C PHE A 63 -1.75 -3.31 -1.29
N LEU A 64 -1.13 -4.35 -0.73
CA LEU A 64 -0.96 -5.64 -1.39
C LEU A 64 -2.27 -6.36 -1.68
N ILE A 65 -3.30 -6.17 -0.83
CA ILE A 65 -4.65 -6.67 -1.13
C ILE A 65 -5.19 -6.02 -2.42
N GLY A 66 -5.03 -4.70 -2.55
CA GLY A 66 -5.40 -3.97 -3.77
C GLY A 66 -4.62 -4.45 -5.00
N VAL A 67 -3.30 -4.64 -4.86
CA VAL A 67 -2.46 -5.19 -5.93
C VAL A 67 -2.90 -6.60 -6.32
N GLY A 68 -3.26 -7.46 -5.35
CA GLY A 68 -3.76 -8.80 -5.62
C GLY A 68 -5.03 -8.80 -6.47
N ILE A 69 -5.97 -7.90 -6.17
CA ILE A 69 -7.20 -7.72 -6.96
C ILE A 69 -6.88 -7.21 -8.36
N ALA A 70 -5.97 -6.23 -8.48
CA ALA A 70 -5.55 -5.70 -9.78
C ALA A 70 -4.83 -6.77 -10.63
N MET A 71 -4.01 -7.62 -10.03
CA MET A 71 -3.39 -8.76 -10.70
C MET A 71 -4.41 -9.80 -11.14
N MET A 72 -5.44 -10.07 -10.33
CA MET A 72 -6.55 -10.93 -10.74
C MET A 72 -7.26 -10.36 -11.98
N PHE A 73 -7.50 -9.05 -12.02
CA PHE A 73 -8.08 -8.37 -13.18
C PHE A 73 -7.17 -8.38 -14.42
N ALA A 74 -5.85 -8.38 -14.24
CA ALA A 74 -4.89 -8.43 -15.34
C ALA A 74 -4.73 -9.83 -15.94
N PHE A 75 -4.58 -10.86 -15.09
CA PHE A 75 -4.22 -12.22 -15.53
C PHE A 75 -5.39 -13.21 -15.54
N ALA A 76 -6.39 -13.02 -14.68
CA ALA A 76 -7.52 -13.93 -14.48
C ALA A 76 -8.85 -13.16 -14.48
N ASN A 77 -9.03 -12.27 -15.47
CA ASN A 77 -10.17 -11.37 -15.55
C ASN A 77 -11.50 -12.16 -15.60
N PRO A 78 -12.36 -12.11 -14.56
CA PRO A 78 -13.63 -12.84 -14.53
C PRO A 78 -14.66 -12.29 -15.52
N PHE A 79 -14.41 -11.12 -16.10
CA PHE A 79 -15.30 -10.46 -17.06
C PHE A 79 -14.94 -10.75 -18.53
N LYS A 80 -13.85 -11.50 -18.79
CA LYS A 80 -13.58 -12.09 -20.10
C LYS A 80 -14.39 -13.39 -20.21
N LEU A 81 -15.59 -13.32 -20.78
CA LEU A 81 -16.34 -14.46 -21.32
C LEU A 81 -15.87 -14.80 -22.72
#